data_AF-A0A2J8N4B9-F1
#
_entry.id   AF-A0A2J8N4B9-F1
#
_cell.length_a   1.000
_cell.length_b   1.000
_cell.length_c   1.000
_cell.angle_alpha   90.00
_cell.angle_beta   90.00
_cell.angle_gamma   90.00
#
_symmetry.space_group_name_H-M   'P 1'
#
loop_
_entity.id
_entity.type
_entity.pdbx_description
1 polymer ?
#
loop_
_entity_poly.entity_id
_entity_poly.type
_entity_poly.pdbx_seq_one_letter_code
_entity_poly.pdbx_strand_id
1 'polypeptide(L)'
;MSEETVPEAASPPPPQGQPYFDRFSEDDPEYMRLRNRAADLRQDFNLMEQKKRVTMILQSPSFREELEGLIQEQMKKGNNSSNIWALRQIADFMASTSHAVFPTSSMNVSMMTPINDLHTADSLNLAKGERLMRCKISSVYRL
;
A
#
# COMPACT_ATOMS: atom_id res chain seq x y z
N MET A 1 51.19 -52.74 49.90
CA MET A 1 49.93 -52.22 50.47
C MET A 1 49.19 -51.57 49.33
N SER A 2 48.02 -52.11 49.00
CA SER A 2 47.10 -51.62 47.98
C SER A 2 46.07 -50.73 48.69
N GLU A 3 45.90 -49.50 48.23
CA GLU A 3 44.76 -48.62 48.56
C GLU A 3 44.56 -47.75 47.30
N GLU A 4 43.70 -48.18 46.39
CA GLU A 4 42.24 -47.92 46.33
C GLU A 4 41.95 -46.51 45.82
N THR A 5 41.79 -46.45 44.50
CA THR A 5 41.30 -45.31 43.72
C THR A 5 39.82 -45.06 44.01
N VAL A 6 39.51 -43.93 44.63
CA VAL A 6 38.15 -43.39 44.74
C VAL A 6 37.80 -42.62 43.45
N PRO A 7 36.70 -42.93 42.73
CA PRO A 7 36.26 -42.11 41.62
C PRO A 7 35.37 -40.98 42.16
N GLU A 8 35.90 -39.74 42.16
CA GLU A 8 35.10 -38.56 42.50
C GLU A 8 34.15 -38.22 41.33
N ALA A 9 32.88 -38.08 41.69
CA ALA A 9 31.72 -38.04 40.83
C ALA A 9 31.83 -37.00 39.69
N ALA A 10 31.67 -37.47 38.46
CA ALA A 10 31.38 -36.62 37.32
C ALA A 10 30.06 -35.87 37.57
N SER A 11 30.14 -34.54 37.52
CA SER A 11 28.98 -33.64 37.51
C SER A 11 27.95 -34.11 36.47
N PRO A 12 26.63 -34.11 36.77
CA PRO A 12 25.64 -34.56 35.81
C PRO A 12 25.69 -33.69 34.55
N PRO A 13 25.56 -34.27 33.34
CA PRO A 13 25.49 -33.50 32.12
C PRO A 13 24.30 -32.54 32.20
N PRO A 14 24.41 -31.31 31.66
CA PRO A 14 23.30 -30.38 31.64
C PRO A 14 22.10 -31.04 30.96
N PRO A 15 20.86 -30.81 31.45
CA PRO A 15 19.67 -31.46 30.93
C PRO A 15 19.56 -31.19 29.43
N GLN A 16 19.78 -32.23 28.63
CA GLN A 16 19.50 -32.27 27.20
C GLN A 16 17.99 -32.31 27.02
N GLY A 17 17.36 -31.15 27.07
CA GLY A 17 15.90 -31.08 27.00
C GLY A 17 15.38 -29.68 27.20
N GLN A 18 15.86 -28.73 26.41
CA GLN A 18 15.09 -27.52 26.16
C GLN A 18 14.64 -27.58 24.71
N PRO A 19 13.32 -27.64 24.43
CA PRO A 19 12.84 -27.49 23.07
C PRO A 19 13.35 -26.14 22.59
N TYR A 20 14.05 -26.12 21.46
CA TYR A 20 14.62 -24.93 20.81
C TYR A 20 13.57 -23.85 20.42
N PHE A 21 12.32 -24.03 20.85
CA PHE A 21 11.15 -23.19 20.62
C PHE A 21 10.77 -22.32 21.82
N ASP A 22 11.40 -22.46 22.99
CA ASP A 22 11.03 -21.68 24.20
C ASP A 22 11.76 -20.32 24.31
N ARG A 23 11.85 -19.59 23.19
CA ARG A 23 12.51 -18.26 23.16
C ARG A 23 11.79 -17.18 22.38
N PHE A 24 10.70 -17.50 21.69
CA PHE A 24 9.80 -16.48 21.18
C PHE A 24 8.64 -16.41 22.16
N SER A 25 8.65 -15.40 23.02
CA SER A 25 7.45 -15.03 23.76
C SER A 25 6.33 -14.87 22.74
N GLU A 26 5.22 -15.59 22.89
CA GLU A 26 4.06 -15.50 21.98
C GLU A 26 3.54 -14.03 21.88
N ASP A 27 3.82 -13.22 22.92
CA ASP A 27 3.55 -11.78 23.02
C ASP A 27 4.63 -10.86 22.42
N ASP A 28 5.69 -11.40 21.81
CA ASP A 28 6.72 -10.58 21.14
C ASP A 28 6.09 -9.85 19.94
N PRO A 29 6.09 -8.50 19.92
CA PRO A 29 5.46 -7.72 18.87
C PRO A 29 5.96 -8.05 17.46
N GLU A 30 7.22 -8.48 17.32
CA GLU A 30 7.78 -8.89 16.02
C GLU A 30 7.21 -10.25 15.56
N TYR A 31 6.98 -11.20 16.48
CA TYR A 31 6.36 -12.48 16.16
C TYR A 31 4.88 -12.32 15.76
N MET A 32 4.14 -11.46 16.46
CA MET A 32 2.77 -11.09 16.08
C MET A 32 2.71 -10.42 14.71
N ARG A 33 3.67 -9.52 14.39
CA ARG A 33 3.78 -8.91 13.05
C ARG A 33 4.07 -9.96 11.99
N LEU A 34 4.99 -10.88 12.24
CA LEU A 34 5.34 -11.93 11.30
C LEU A 34 4.15 -12.87 11.02
N ARG A 35 3.35 -13.17 12.05
CA ARG A 35 2.12 -13.97 11.92
C ARG A 35 1.05 -13.27 11.07
N ASN A 36 0.88 -11.96 11.23
CA ASN A 36 -0.09 -11.18 10.46
C ASN A 36 0.36 -10.89 9.02
N ARG A 37 1.67 -10.94 8.73
CA ARG A 37 2.25 -10.68 7.41
C ARG A 37 1.62 -11.50 6.28
N ALA A 38 1.26 -12.76 6.53
CA ALA A 38 0.62 -13.61 5.53
C ALA A 38 -0.80 -13.15 5.18
N ALA A 39 -1.54 -12.60 6.13
CA ALA A 39 -2.85 -12.01 5.89
C ALA A 39 -2.74 -10.69 5.13
N ASP A 40 -1.79 -9.83 5.52
CA ASP A 40 -1.51 -8.56 4.85
C ASP A 40 -1.15 -8.77 3.38
N LEU A 41 -0.26 -9.73 3.09
CA LEU A 41 0.13 -10.05 1.71
C LEU A 41 -1.07 -10.52 0.86
N ARG A 42 -1.96 -11.35 1.40
CA ARG A 42 -3.18 -11.78 0.69
C ARG A 42 -4.11 -10.60 0.40
N GLN A 43 -4.26 -9.68 1.33
CA GLN A 43 -5.05 -8.48 1.13
C GLN A 43 -4.45 -7.60 0.03
N ASP A 44 -3.13 -7.42 0.04
CA ASP A 44 -2.41 -6.66 -0.99
C ASP A 44 -2.59 -7.27 -2.38
N PHE A 45 -2.49 -8.60 -2.52
CA PHE A 45 -2.74 -9.28 -3.80
C PHE A 45 -4.16 -9.06 -4.31
N ASN A 46 -5.17 -9.16 -3.44
CA ASN A 46 -6.56 -8.90 -3.81
C ASN A 46 -6.76 -7.46 -4.30
N LEU A 47 -6.13 -6.50 -3.60
CA LEU A 47 -6.18 -5.09 -3.98
C LEU A 47 -5.45 -4.83 -5.29
N MET A 48 -4.28 -5.43 -5.49
CA MET A 48 -3.53 -5.34 -6.74
C MET A 48 -4.31 -5.93 -7.91
N GLU A 49 -4.95 -7.08 -7.72
CA GLU A 49 -5.77 -7.71 -8.76
C GLU A 49 -7.00 -6.86 -9.10
N GLN A 50 -7.68 -6.32 -8.08
CA GLN A 50 -8.79 -5.39 -8.31
C GLN A 50 -8.33 -4.14 -9.07
N LYS A 51 -7.23 -3.51 -8.66
CA LYS A 51 -6.65 -2.36 -9.36
C LYS A 51 -6.33 -2.70 -10.81
N LYS A 52 -5.73 -3.86 -11.07
CA LYS A 52 -5.45 -4.35 -12.42
C LYS A 52 -6.73 -4.48 -13.25
N ARG A 53 -7.79 -5.08 -12.70
CA ARG A 53 -9.08 -5.22 -13.39
C ARG A 53 -9.71 -3.87 -13.71
N VAL A 54 -9.70 -2.93 -12.76
CA VAL A 54 -10.22 -1.56 -12.97
C VAL A 54 -9.42 -0.85 -14.07
N THR A 55 -8.10 -0.90 -14.02
CA THR A 55 -7.25 -0.29 -15.05
C THR A 55 -7.54 -0.87 -16.43
N MET A 56 -7.71 -2.19 -16.55
CA MET A 56 -8.06 -2.82 -17.82
C MET A 56 -9.39 -2.31 -18.40
N ILE A 57 -10.40 -2.09 -17.55
CA ILE A 57 -11.70 -1.55 -17.96
C ILE A 57 -11.55 -0.08 -18.41
N LEU A 58 -10.86 0.74 -17.63
CA LEU A 58 -10.67 2.17 -17.95
C LEU A 58 -9.82 2.39 -19.22
N GLN A 59 -8.94 1.44 -19.53
CA GLN A 59 -8.12 1.46 -20.75
C GLN A 59 -8.81 0.80 -21.95
N SER A 60 -9.95 0.14 -21.77
CA SER A 60 -10.64 -0.57 -22.84
C SER A 60 -11.23 0.40 -23.86
N PRO A 61 -10.81 0.34 -25.15
CA PRO A 61 -11.36 1.19 -26.20
C PRO A 61 -12.85 0.94 -26.44
N SER A 62 -13.28 -0.33 -26.43
CA SER A 62 -14.68 -0.70 -26.66
C SER A 62 -15.60 -0.16 -25.57
N PHE A 63 -15.19 -0.27 -24.31
CA PHE A 63 -15.97 0.27 -23.19
C PHE A 63 -16.12 1.79 -23.30
N ARG A 64 -15.07 2.50 -23.72
CA ARG A 64 -15.13 3.95 -23.94
C ARG A 64 -16.12 4.32 -25.06
N GLU A 65 -16.09 3.60 -26.18
CA GLU A 65 -17.00 3.83 -27.31
C GLU A 65 -18.46 3.58 -26.92
N GLU A 66 -18.74 2.50 -26.20
CA GLU A 66 -20.07 2.19 -25.68
C GLU A 66 -20.58 3.28 -24.72
N LEU A 67 -19.72 3.77 -23.82
CA LEU A 67 -20.06 4.85 -22.89
C LEU A 67 -20.39 6.16 -23.61
N GLU A 68 -19.59 6.54 -24.61
CA GLU A 68 -19.84 7.74 -25.43
C GLU A 68 -21.14 7.62 -26.22
N GLY A 69 -21.41 6.44 -26.81
CA GLY A 69 -22.66 6.16 -27.50
C GLY A 69 -23.89 6.31 -26.58
N LEU A 70 -23.80 5.78 -25.36
CA LEU A 70 -24.86 5.91 -24.35
C LEU A 70 -25.11 7.38 -23.96
N ILE A 71 -24.03 8.15 -23.73
CA ILE A 71 -24.13 9.58 -23.41
C ILE A 71 -24.82 10.34 -24.56
N GLN A 72 -24.41 10.09 -25.80
CA GLN A 72 -25.00 10.73 -26.99
C GLN A 72 -26.47 10.37 -27.17
N GLU A 73 -26.86 9.11 -26.92
CA GLU A 73 -28.26 8.69 -27.01
C GLU A 73 -29.12 9.44 -25.98
N GLN A 74 -28.65 9.56 -24.74
CA GLN A 74 -29.38 10.27 -23.68
C GLN A 74 -29.44 11.78 -23.93
N MET A 75 -28.37 12.37 -24.47
CA MET A 75 -28.37 13.78 -24.90
C MET A 75 -29.36 14.03 -26.03
N LYS A 76 -29.42 13.14 -27.04
CA LYS A 76 -30.37 13.25 -28.16
C LYS A 76 -31.83 13.12 -27.71
N LYS A 77 -32.10 12.33 -26.66
CA LYS A 77 -33.43 12.22 -26.04
C LYS A 77 -33.84 13.48 -25.26
N GLY A 78 -32.94 14.45 -25.09
CA GLY A 78 -33.20 15.69 -24.35
C GLY A 78 -33.04 15.55 -22.83
N ASN A 79 -32.49 14.41 -22.36
CA ASN A 79 -32.37 14.11 -20.94
C ASN A 79 -31.08 14.73 -20.36
N ASN A 80 -31.08 16.03 -20.15
CA ASN A 80 -29.95 16.77 -19.57
C ASN A 80 -29.94 16.70 -18.03
N SER A 81 -29.88 15.48 -17.51
CA SER A 81 -29.82 15.25 -16.06
C SER A 81 -28.38 15.37 -15.53
N SER A 82 -28.24 15.60 -14.22
CA SER A 82 -26.95 15.53 -13.51
C SER A 82 -26.20 14.22 -13.75
N ASN A 83 -26.93 13.12 -13.95
CA ASN A 83 -26.36 11.80 -14.22
C ASN A 83 -25.60 11.76 -15.56
N ILE A 84 -26.12 12.41 -16.61
CA ILE A 84 -25.43 12.48 -17.91
C ILE A 84 -24.16 13.33 -17.82
N TRP A 85 -24.21 14.42 -17.06
CA TRP A 85 -23.01 15.21 -16.78
C TRP A 85 -21.95 14.40 -16.02
N ALA A 86 -22.34 13.59 -15.04
CA ALA A 86 -21.41 12.70 -14.34
C ALA A 86 -20.78 11.66 -15.27
N LEU A 87 -21.58 11.03 -16.15
CA LEU A 87 -21.07 10.10 -17.15
C LEU A 87 -20.10 10.77 -18.12
N ARG A 88 -20.38 12.02 -18.53
CA ARG A 88 -19.46 12.79 -19.37
C ARG A 88 -18.12 13.04 -18.68
N GLN A 89 -18.14 13.42 -17.39
CA GLN A 89 -16.91 13.59 -16.62
C GLN A 89 -16.09 12.29 -16.53
N ILE A 90 -16.75 11.13 -16.42
CA ILE A 90 -16.09 9.83 -16.42
C ILE A 90 -15.48 9.53 -17.81
N ALA A 91 -16.22 9.78 -18.89
CA ALA A 91 -15.71 9.59 -20.25
C ALA A 91 -14.50 10.49 -20.56
N ASP A 92 -14.55 11.76 -20.12
CA ASP A 92 -13.44 12.70 -20.27
C ASP A 92 -12.22 12.27 -19.44
N PHE A 93 -12.43 11.79 -18.21
CA PHE A 93 -11.37 11.22 -17.37
C PHE A 93 -10.67 10.05 -18.06
N MET A 94 -11.45 9.09 -18.58
CA MET A 94 -10.94 7.93 -19.30
C MET A 94 -10.17 8.29 -20.58
N ALA A 95 -10.59 9.34 -21.29
CA ALA A 95 -9.90 9.85 -22.47
C ALA A 95 -8.53 10.47 -22.13
N SER A 96 -8.39 11.06 -20.94
CA SER A 96 -7.16 11.73 -20.47
C SER A 96 -6.12 10.77 -19.87
N THR A 97 -6.55 9.59 -19.42
CA THR A 97 -5.66 8.52 -18.92
C THR A 97 -5.01 7.77 -20.09
N SER A 98 -3.98 8.37 -20.69
CA SER A 98 -3.20 7.71 -21.74
C SER A 98 -2.38 6.54 -21.19
N HIS A 99 -2.07 5.57 -22.06
CA HIS A 99 -1.40 4.30 -21.78
C HIS A 99 0.10 4.46 -21.48
N ALA A 100 0.45 5.25 -20.49
CA ALA A 100 1.76 5.19 -19.88
C ALA A 100 1.66 5.92 -18.56
N VAL A 101 2.13 5.26 -17.50
CA VAL A 101 2.19 5.80 -16.15
C VAL A 101 0.80 5.83 -15.50
N PHE A 102 0.68 5.03 -14.44
CA PHE A 102 -0.27 5.25 -13.36
C PHE A 102 -0.53 6.74 -13.13
N PRO A 103 -1.71 7.19 -12.67
CA PRO A 103 -1.84 8.53 -12.16
C PRO A 103 -1.01 8.62 -10.87
N THR A 104 0.31 8.79 -11.00
CA THR A 104 1.06 9.65 -10.12
C THR A 104 0.42 11.02 -10.34
N SER A 105 -0.57 11.32 -9.50
CA SER A 105 -1.03 12.68 -9.16
C SER A 105 -0.25 13.76 -9.91
N SER A 106 -0.89 14.41 -10.90
CA SER A 106 -0.37 15.50 -11.72
C SER A 106 1.11 15.80 -11.47
N MET A 107 2.01 15.06 -12.12
CA MET A 107 3.44 15.35 -12.09
C MET A 107 3.66 16.68 -12.83
N ASN A 108 3.44 17.78 -12.13
CA ASN A 108 4.19 18.98 -12.39
C ASN A 108 5.65 18.67 -12.05
N VAL A 109 6.54 18.87 -13.01
CA VAL A 109 8.01 18.62 -12.93
C VAL A 109 8.69 19.64 -12.00
N SER A 110 8.02 20.05 -10.93
CA SER A 110 8.51 21.00 -9.92
C SER A 110 7.98 20.72 -8.51
N MET A 111 7.23 19.63 -8.30
CA MET A 111 6.83 19.24 -6.94
C MET A 111 7.56 17.97 -6.54
N MET A 112 8.66 18.22 -5.84
CA MET A 112 9.31 17.30 -4.90
C MET A 112 8.22 16.53 -4.16
N THR A 113 8.14 15.22 -4.37
CA THR A 113 7.13 14.35 -3.74
C THR A 113 7.26 14.53 -2.23
N PRO A 114 6.22 15.04 -1.54
CA PRO A 114 6.31 15.22 -0.10
C PRO A 114 6.56 13.86 0.55
N ILE A 115 7.55 13.81 1.44
CA ILE A 115 7.76 12.66 2.31
C ILE A 115 6.45 12.45 3.09
N ASN A 116 6.00 11.19 3.15
CA ASN A 116 4.66 10.70 3.53
C ASN A 116 4.14 11.07 4.94
N ASP A 117 4.69 12.11 5.58
CA ASP A 117 4.25 12.61 6.89
C ASP A 117 3.07 13.59 6.77
N LEU A 118 2.78 14.08 5.57
CA LEU A 118 1.59 14.89 5.29
C LEU A 118 0.43 13.95 4.99
N HIS A 119 -0.40 13.68 6.00
CA HIS A 119 -1.70 13.06 5.78
C HIS A 119 -2.44 13.86 4.70
N THR A 120 -2.80 13.18 3.62
CA THR A 120 -3.16 13.75 2.31
C THR A 120 -4.27 14.81 2.39
N ALA A 121 -5.12 14.78 3.41
CA ALA A 121 -6.21 15.73 3.62
C ALA A 121 -5.73 17.18 3.93
N ASP A 122 -4.67 17.35 4.72
CA ASP A 122 -4.17 18.69 5.09
C ASP A 122 -3.24 19.28 4.02
N SER A 123 -2.69 18.41 3.16
CA SER A 123 -1.69 18.75 2.15
C SER A 123 -2.17 19.84 1.17
N LEU A 124 -3.48 19.87 0.86
CA LEU A 124 -4.09 20.77 -0.11
C LEU A 124 -4.24 22.21 0.41
N ASN A 125 -4.30 22.40 1.74
CA ASN A 125 -4.56 23.70 2.36
C ASN A 125 -3.29 24.46 2.76
N LEU A 126 -2.10 23.85 2.66
CA LEU A 126 -0.85 24.48 3.08
C LEU A 126 -0.26 25.37 1.98
N ALA A 127 0.21 26.56 2.37
CA ALA A 127 0.97 27.41 1.48
C ALA A 127 2.29 26.72 1.03
N LYS A 128 2.77 27.03 -0.18
CA LYS A 128 3.97 26.44 -0.79
C LYS A 128 5.20 26.48 0.15
N GLY A 129 5.40 27.59 0.87
CA GLY A 129 6.51 27.76 1.80
C GLY A 129 6.42 26.85 3.04
N GLU A 130 5.21 26.65 3.55
CA GLU A 130 4.97 25.76 4.69
C GLU A 130 5.22 24.30 4.32
N ARG A 131 4.75 23.88 3.14
CA ARG A 131 5.01 22.53 2.62
C ARG A 131 6.50 22.24 2.51
N LEU A 132 7.29 23.19 2.02
CA LEU A 132 8.74 23.04 1.88
C LEU A 132 9.44 22.90 3.25
N MET A 133 9.07 23.71 4.24
CA MET A 133 9.63 23.61 5.59
C MET A 133 9.32 22.26 6.24
N ARG A 134 8.08 21.76 6.12
CA ARG A 134 7.70 20.45 6.66
C ARG A 134 8.49 19.31 6.03
N CYS A 135 8.66 19.31 4.69
CA CYS A 135 9.49 18.31 4.01
C CYS A 135 10.94 18.31 4.53
N LYS A 136 11.53 19.50 4.76
CA LYS A 136 12.89 19.59 5.33
C LYS A 136 12.95 18.99 6.73
N ILE A 137 12.03 19.35 7.62
CA ILE A 137 11.98 18.83 8.99
C ILE A 137 11.81 17.30 8.98
N SER A 138 10.84 16.78 8.23
CA SER A 138 10.61 15.34 8.08
C SER A 138 11.82 14.56 7.58
N SER A 139 12.62 15.13 6.66
CA SER A 139 13.84 14.48 6.18
C SER A 139 14.93 14.37 7.25
N VAL A 140 15.02 15.35 8.17
CA VAL A 140 15.99 15.34 9.26
C VAL A 140 15.60 14.34 10.34
N TYR A 141 14.31 14.23 10.70
CA TYR A 141 13.83 13.27 11.70
C TYR A 141 14.02 11.79 11.31
N ARG A 142 14.29 11.52 10.02
CA ARG A 142 14.50 10.17 9.49
C ARG A 142 15.98 9.78 9.41
N LEU A 143 16.90 10.70 9.71
CA LEU A 143 18.33 10.44 9.91
C LEU A 143 18.59 10.08 11.37
#